data_AF-A0A8J3RUE2-F1
#
_entry.id   AF-A0A8J3RUE2-F1
#
_cell.length_a   1.000
_cell.length_b   1.000
_cell.length_c   1.000
_cell.angle_alpha   90.00
_cell.angle_beta   90.00
_cell.angle_gamma   90.00
#
_symmetry.space_group_name_H-M   'P 1'
#
loop_
_entity.id
_entity.type
_entity.pdbx_description
1 polymer ?
#
loop_
_entity_poly.entity_id
_entity_poly.type
_entity_poly.pdbx_seq_one_letter_code
_entity_poly.pdbx_strand_id
1 'polypeptide(L)'
;MAVTCRVSVVDVNGRPLAGARVRLGSAGGLTDPAGRWSAEIDLDPARLVTLEVDHGQHVAERCAFTGLPGRASWDNALVTPTVSGQEVLLAVRLGRMDTAPTVNLPAEQVAALMKTPARDPGGVLLSGVPRFPGVFGYARHWNDIRAVQVPRAQLLPPKPVAPGTKGWKRLQSDTAQADLAAFGRFYWLEYAPRPSRPRYAVAVWSPNLSDETPPAALDYVVFYSPTTENEEYQGVAYPYGLVNRAAPFQKYMELAKKYLLDEFFFAYEMVAQRNRAVLVMPIADYGDLGPFSSGEGLLRALREIGLFLHRQCRTSRLGLRPPRSAHPMELAGPNLRGNTAAVVSEGFGAVPAVGRVAVAGFSTGITAVKTLMCERGWDISTVELWSTAKGLCTPVAKRRNVTLDSSLWGVPAGGGVVPSGAWRESWQELWDLDGFHPSAGGWPPYLDLLQRWLGENGSRVLRSYHTSSRVPPDPLTDPHRVWKHLTGPKLDVRISLPPVTGIGAAQQLQNDRWTSVTAQDAYLGGGSDEEPVFIDPHHTTPRVGFPHALRLSKVGRTVR
;
A
#
# COMPACT_ATOMS: atom_id res chain seq x y z
N MET A 1 -9.95 0.53 45.25
CA MET A 1 -11.29 1.08 44.97
C MET A 1 -11.98 0.13 44.01
N ALA A 2 -13.14 -0.42 44.39
CA ALA A 2 -13.93 -1.26 43.49
C ALA A 2 -14.48 -0.44 42.33
N VAL A 3 -14.22 -0.90 41.10
CA VAL A 3 -14.78 -0.34 39.87
C VAL A 3 -15.34 -1.44 38.99
N THR A 4 -16.37 -1.11 38.23
CA THR A 4 -16.93 -2.00 37.21
C THR A 4 -16.20 -1.74 35.91
N CYS A 5 -15.32 -2.67 35.52
CA CYS A 5 -14.62 -2.60 34.24
C CYS A 5 -15.42 -3.36 33.18
N ARG A 6 -15.73 -2.69 32.07
CA ARG A 6 -16.27 -3.29 30.84
C ARG A 6 -15.23 -3.20 29.73
N VAL A 7 -14.95 -4.32 29.08
CA VAL A 7 -14.08 -4.40 27.91
C VAL A 7 -14.94 -4.68 26.69
N SER A 8 -14.78 -3.87 25.64
CA SER A 8 -15.42 -4.11 24.34
C SER A 8 -14.35 -4.38 23.30
N VAL A 9 -14.42 -5.54 22.64
CA VAL A 9 -13.44 -6.01 21.66
C VAL A 9 -14.10 -6.04 20.28
N VAL A 10 -13.51 -5.31 19.34
CA VAL A 10 -14.00 -5.21 17.96
C VAL A 10 -12.89 -5.39 16.93
N ASP A 11 -13.24 -5.75 15.69
CA ASP A 11 -12.31 -5.76 14.56
C ASP A 11 -12.10 -4.35 13.96
N VAL A 12 -11.27 -4.24 12.93
CA VAL A 12 -11.02 -2.98 12.19
C VAL A 12 -12.26 -2.35 11.54
N ASN A 13 -13.33 -3.10 11.36
CA ASN A 13 -14.60 -2.61 10.84
C ASN A 13 -15.59 -2.27 11.96
N GLY A 14 -15.18 -2.36 13.22
CA GLY A 14 -16.04 -2.13 14.38
C GLY A 14 -16.97 -3.31 14.69
N ARG A 15 -16.73 -4.48 14.10
CA ARG A 15 -17.56 -5.66 14.37
C ARG A 15 -17.17 -6.29 15.70
N PRO A 16 -18.14 -6.64 16.56
CA PRO A 16 -17.84 -7.36 17.78
C PRO A 16 -17.09 -8.68 17.55
N LEU A 17 -16.10 -8.96 18.39
CA LEU A 17 -15.37 -10.22 18.39
C LEU A 17 -15.77 -11.06 19.59
N ALA A 18 -16.66 -12.02 19.36
CA ALA A 18 -17.10 -12.99 20.35
C ALA A 18 -16.01 -14.03 20.65
N GLY A 19 -15.94 -14.52 21.89
CA GLY A 19 -14.96 -15.53 22.30
C GLY A 19 -13.51 -15.04 22.36
N ALA A 20 -13.26 -13.73 22.29
CA ALA A 20 -11.95 -13.15 22.57
C ALA A 20 -11.63 -13.35 24.06
N ARG A 21 -10.42 -13.83 24.36
CA ARG A 21 -9.92 -13.99 25.72
C ARG A 21 -9.47 -12.63 26.24
N VAL A 22 -10.03 -12.21 27.36
CA VAL A 22 -9.68 -10.97 28.05
C VAL A 22 -9.06 -11.30 29.39
N ARG A 23 -7.96 -10.63 29.74
CA ARG A 23 -7.34 -10.66 31.06
C ARG A 23 -7.04 -9.23 31.50
N LEU A 24 -7.62 -8.80 32.62
CA LEU A 24 -7.40 -7.49 33.22
C LEU A 24 -6.93 -7.68 34.67
N GLY A 25 -5.62 -7.56 34.89
CA GLY A 25 -5.00 -7.95 36.16
C GLY A 25 -5.19 -9.46 36.41
N SER A 26 -5.79 -9.81 37.55
CA SER A 26 -6.14 -11.20 37.89
C SER A 26 -7.48 -11.66 37.33
N ALA A 27 -8.35 -10.75 36.91
CA ALA A 27 -9.65 -11.09 36.35
C ALA A 27 -9.50 -11.49 34.87
N GLY A 28 -10.31 -12.44 34.41
CA GLY A 28 -10.32 -12.82 33.00
C GLY A 28 -11.54 -13.64 32.60
N GLY A 29 -11.74 -13.76 31.29
CA GLY A 29 -12.87 -14.50 30.72
C GLY A 29 -12.90 -14.40 29.20
N LEU A 30 -14.04 -14.77 28.62
CA LEU A 30 -14.30 -14.65 27.19
C LEU A 30 -15.32 -13.54 26.94
N THR A 31 -15.21 -12.87 25.79
CA THR A 31 -16.25 -11.94 25.34
C THR A 31 -17.52 -12.66 24.89
N ASP A 32 -18.66 -12.03 25.15
CA ASP A 32 -19.99 -12.47 24.70
C ASP A 32 -20.20 -12.27 23.18
N PRO A 33 -21.36 -12.64 22.60
CA PRO A 33 -21.66 -12.41 21.18
C PRO A 33 -21.61 -10.94 20.75
N ALA A 34 -21.78 -9.99 21.68
CA ALA A 34 -21.65 -8.55 21.44
C ALA A 34 -20.21 -8.06 21.64
N GLY A 35 -19.23 -8.96 21.80
CA GLY A 35 -17.81 -8.65 21.95
C GLY A 35 -17.50 -7.98 23.29
N ARG A 36 -18.31 -8.24 24.34
CA ARG A 36 -18.19 -7.59 25.64
C ARG A 36 -17.75 -8.56 26.72
N TRP A 37 -16.96 -8.06 27.64
CA TRP A 37 -16.61 -8.74 28.90
C TRP A 37 -16.69 -7.73 30.04
N SER A 38 -17.06 -8.17 31.24
CA SER A 38 -17.12 -7.29 32.40
C SER A 38 -16.68 -8.00 33.68
N ALA A 39 -16.03 -7.27 34.56
CA ALA A 39 -15.71 -7.71 35.90
C ALA A 39 -15.69 -6.53 36.88
N GLU A 40 -16.03 -6.81 38.13
CA GLU A 40 -15.69 -5.92 39.24
C GLU A 40 -14.23 -6.18 39.62
N ILE A 41 -13.44 -5.11 39.67
CA ILE A 41 -12.02 -5.20 39.98
C ILE A 41 -11.72 -4.18 41.05
N ASP A 42 -11.06 -4.62 42.12
CA ASP A 42 -10.49 -3.71 43.09
C ASP A 42 -9.16 -3.20 42.54
N LEU A 43 -9.17 -1.94 42.10
CA LEU A 43 -7.98 -1.32 41.53
C LEU A 43 -7.26 -0.50 42.60
N ASP A 44 -5.98 -0.81 42.75
CA ASP A 44 -5.01 -0.05 43.52
C ASP A 44 -4.28 0.92 42.58
N PRO A 45 -4.45 2.25 42.75
CA PRO A 45 -3.75 3.25 41.93
C PRO A 45 -2.22 3.15 41.97
N ALA A 46 -1.65 2.53 43.01
CA ALA A 46 -0.21 2.33 43.16
C ALA A 46 0.32 1.10 42.38
N ARG A 47 -0.57 0.26 41.85
CA ARG A 47 -0.20 -0.96 41.12
C ARG A 47 -0.36 -0.79 39.63
N LEU A 48 0.60 -1.34 38.87
CA LEU A 48 0.49 -1.48 37.43
C LEU A 48 -0.62 -2.48 37.10
N VAL A 49 -1.58 -2.06 36.28
CA VAL A 49 -2.65 -2.92 35.79
C VAL A 49 -2.41 -3.22 34.32
N THR A 50 -2.49 -4.49 33.94
CA THR A 50 -2.32 -4.93 32.54
C THR A 50 -3.62 -5.50 31.99
N LEU A 51 -4.05 -4.98 30.84
CA LEU A 51 -5.06 -5.57 29.97
C LEU A 51 -4.37 -6.39 28.88
N GLU A 52 -4.80 -7.63 28.68
CA GLU A 52 -4.42 -8.47 27.55
C GLU A 52 -5.68 -8.97 26.87
N VAL A 53 -5.71 -8.88 25.55
CA VAL A 53 -6.80 -9.38 24.72
C VAL A 53 -6.22 -10.24 23.62
N ASP A 54 -6.68 -11.49 23.54
CA ASP A 54 -6.27 -12.47 22.55
C ASP A 54 -7.49 -13.05 21.82
N HIS A 55 -7.35 -13.25 20.51
CA HIS A 55 -8.34 -13.89 19.68
C HIS A 55 -7.60 -14.65 18.58
N GLY A 56 -7.84 -15.96 18.43
CA GLY A 56 -7.04 -16.86 17.57
C GLY A 56 -7.04 -16.57 16.06
N GLN A 57 -7.55 -15.42 15.64
CA GLN A 57 -7.60 -14.95 14.26
C GLN A 57 -7.02 -13.54 14.07
N HIS A 58 -6.67 -12.86 15.16
CA HIS A 58 -6.22 -11.48 15.23
C HIS A 58 -4.89 -11.40 15.99
N VAL A 59 -4.20 -10.27 15.84
CA VAL A 59 -3.01 -9.95 16.63
C VAL A 59 -3.46 -9.63 18.05
N ALA A 60 -2.86 -10.30 19.02
CA ALA A 60 -3.13 -10.05 20.43
C ALA A 60 -2.66 -8.65 20.84
N GLU A 61 -3.41 -8.00 21.74
CA GLU A 61 -3.08 -6.68 22.24
C GLU A 61 -2.81 -6.73 23.74
N ARG A 62 -1.83 -5.93 24.16
CA ARG A 62 -1.50 -5.72 25.58
C ARG A 62 -1.42 -4.24 25.86
N CYS A 63 -1.98 -3.81 26.98
CA CYS A 63 -1.96 -2.44 27.45
C CYS A 63 -1.65 -2.41 28.94
N ALA A 64 -0.65 -1.64 29.34
CA ALA A 64 -0.33 -1.37 30.73
C ALA A 64 -0.76 0.05 31.11
N PHE A 65 -1.41 0.18 32.26
CA PHE A 65 -1.88 1.45 32.82
C PHE A 65 -1.01 1.84 34.02
N THR A 66 -0.44 3.05 34.00
CA THR A 66 0.32 3.61 35.11
C THR A 66 -0.61 4.41 36.02
N GLY A 67 -1.43 3.69 36.79
CA GLY A 67 -2.52 4.21 37.62
C GLY A 67 -3.86 3.55 37.27
N LEU A 68 -4.99 4.17 37.64
CA LEU A 68 -6.32 3.64 37.35
C LEU A 68 -6.66 3.78 35.85
N PRO A 69 -7.12 2.72 35.16
CA PRO A 69 -7.56 2.80 33.77
C PRO A 69 -8.58 3.93 33.56
N GLY A 70 -8.30 4.80 32.58
CA GLY A 70 -9.12 5.96 32.24
C GLY A 70 -8.94 7.21 33.11
N ARG A 71 -8.07 7.15 34.14
CA ARG A 71 -7.55 8.33 34.87
C ARG A 71 -6.02 8.39 34.88
N ALA A 72 -5.39 7.50 34.10
CA ALA A 72 -3.96 7.30 34.03
C ALA A 72 -3.50 7.33 32.58
N SER A 73 -2.20 7.48 32.40
CA SER A 73 -1.56 7.22 31.12
C SER A 73 -1.40 5.72 30.85
N TRP A 74 -1.39 5.33 29.58
CA TRP A 74 -1.26 3.95 29.14
C TRP A 74 -0.34 3.80 27.92
N ASP A 75 0.12 2.58 27.65
CA ASP A 75 1.14 2.31 26.62
C ASP A 75 0.61 1.73 25.29
N ASN A 76 -0.71 1.60 25.11
CA ASN A 76 -1.32 1.08 23.90
C ASN A 76 -2.36 1.99 23.25
N ALA A 77 -2.00 2.55 22.09
CA ALA A 77 -2.86 3.41 21.28
C ALA A 77 -4.17 2.74 20.80
N LEU A 78 -4.24 1.41 20.76
CA LEU A 78 -5.44 0.68 20.33
C LEU A 78 -6.45 0.44 21.45
N VAL A 79 -6.13 0.86 22.68
CA VAL A 79 -7.04 0.83 23.81
C VAL A 79 -7.52 2.25 24.09
N THR A 80 -8.84 2.45 24.06
CA THR A 80 -9.47 3.73 24.38
C THR A 80 -10.25 3.58 25.68
N PRO A 81 -9.74 4.11 26.81
CA PRO A 81 -10.45 4.10 28.07
C PRO A 81 -11.44 5.27 28.16
N THR A 82 -12.64 5.01 28.67
CA THR A 82 -13.66 6.03 29.00
C THR A 82 -14.14 5.78 30.43
N VAL A 83 -14.24 6.84 31.24
CA VAL A 83 -14.68 6.75 32.64
C VAL A 83 -16.00 7.50 32.83
N SER A 84 -16.97 6.84 33.46
CA SER A 84 -18.23 7.44 33.89
C SER A 84 -18.54 7.00 35.31
N GLY A 85 -18.31 7.87 36.29
CA GLY A 85 -18.45 7.51 37.71
C GLY A 85 -17.49 6.39 38.13
N GLN A 86 -18.05 5.25 38.53
CA GLN A 86 -17.34 4.01 38.89
C GLN A 86 -17.26 2.99 37.74
N GLU A 87 -17.83 3.31 36.57
CA GLU A 87 -17.73 2.47 35.39
C GLU A 87 -16.53 2.90 34.55
N VAL A 88 -15.72 1.92 34.15
CA VAL A 88 -14.61 2.08 33.20
C VAL A 88 -14.91 1.24 31.97
N LEU A 89 -15.00 1.86 30.80
CA LEU A 89 -15.10 1.19 29.52
C LEU A 89 -13.73 1.19 28.83
N LEU A 90 -13.21 0.02 28.48
CA LEU A 90 -12.00 -0.17 27.69
C LEU A 90 -12.41 -0.69 26.30
N ALA A 91 -12.41 0.20 25.30
CA ALA A 91 -12.62 -0.20 23.92
C ALA A 91 -11.29 -0.65 23.29
N VAL A 92 -11.25 -1.88 22.79
CA VAL A 92 -10.08 -2.52 22.19
C VAL A 92 -10.39 -2.89 20.75
N ARG A 93 -9.53 -2.43 19.83
CA ARG A 93 -9.64 -2.78 18.41
C ARG A 93 -8.52 -3.73 18.01
N LEU A 94 -8.90 -4.90 17.49
CA LEU A 94 -7.95 -5.91 17.03
C LEU A 94 -7.85 -5.89 15.50
N GLY A 95 -6.62 -6.00 15.01
CA GLY A 95 -6.31 -6.19 13.61
C GLY A 95 -5.77 -7.59 13.34
N ARG A 96 -5.75 -7.99 12.08
CA ARG A 96 -5.19 -9.26 11.62
C ARG A 96 -3.81 -9.14 11.00
N MET A 97 -3.45 -7.93 10.58
CA MET A 97 -2.16 -7.65 9.98
C MET A 97 -1.13 -7.32 11.06
N ASP A 98 0.07 -7.88 10.93
CA ASP A 98 1.22 -7.55 11.76
C ASP A 98 2.48 -7.41 10.92
N THR A 99 3.59 -7.01 11.54
CA THR A 99 4.90 -7.06 10.89
C THR A 99 5.22 -8.48 10.44
N ALA A 100 5.71 -8.60 9.21
CA ALA A 100 6.35 -9.80 8.73
C ALA A 100 7.45 -10.26 9.71
N PRO A 101 7.59 -11.56 9.99
CA PRO A 101 8.72 -12.09 10.73
C PRO A 101 10.02 -11.62 10.08
N THR A 102 11.01 -11.31 10.90
CA THR A 102 12.35 -10.92 10.42
C THR A 102 13.37 -11.91 10.94
N VAL A 103 14.36 -12.22 10.12
CA VAL A 103 15.41 -13.18 10.47
C VAL A 103 16.77 -12.66 10.05
N ASN A 104 17.77 -12.86 10.91
CA ASN A 104 19.16 -12.56 10.63
C ASN A 104 19.91 -13.89 10.54
N LEU A 105 20.28 -14.29 9.32
CA LEU A 105 20.93 -15.58 9.07
C LEU A 105 22.40 -15.36 8.67
N PRO A 106 23.36 -16.02 9.33
CA PRO A 106 24.73 -16.11 8.86
C PRO A 106 24.82 -16.70 7.45
N ALA A 107 25.92 -16.40 6.74
CA ALA A 107 26.14 -16.84 5.38
C ALA A 107 26.10 -18.38 5.24
N GLU A 108 26.62 -19.12 6.23
CA GLU A 108 26.55 -20.58 6.23
C GLU A 108 25.11 -21.12 6.34
N GLN A 109 24.22 -20.44 7.08
CA GLN A 109 22.82 -20.84 7.21
C GLN A 109 22.05 -20.54 5.92
N VAL A 110 22.32 -19.39 5.28
CA VAL A 110 21.77 -19.08 3.95
C VAL A 110 22.25 -20.12 2.93
N ALA A 111 23.53 -20.47 2.92
CA ALA A 111 24.09 -21.48 2.02
C ALA A 111 23.48 -22.88 2.25
N ALA A 112 23.22 -23.26 3.51
CA ALA A 112 22.54 -24.50 3.85
C ALA A 112 21.07 -24.48 3.37
N LEU A 113 20.36 -23.37 3.60
CA LEU A 113 18.97 -23.19 3.19
C LEU A 113 18.80 -23.27 1.67
N MET A 114 19.75 -22.75 0.90
CA MET A 114 19.77 -22.83 -0.58
C MET A 114 19.88 -24.27 -1.12
N LYS A 115 20.25 -25.24 -0.28
CA LYS A 115 20.26 -26.68 -0.62
C LYS A 115 18.90 -27.35 -0.40
N THR A 116 17.98 -26.71 0.33
CA THR A 116 16.64 -27.25 0.56
C THR A 116 15.72 -27.02 -0.64
N PRO A 117 14.63 -27.80 -0.80
CA PRO A 117 13.65 -27.57 -1.87
C PRO A 117 12.92 -26.23 -1.72
N ALA A 118 12.50 -25.86 -0.50
CA ALA A 118 11.70 -24.65 -0.25
C ALA A 118 12.53 -23.36 -0.25
N ARG A 119 13.79 -23.42 0.22
CA ARG A 119 14.71 -22.27 0.32
C ARG A 119 14.10 -21.06 1.05
N ASP A 120 13.23 -21.33 2.01
CA ASP A 120 12.44 -20.33 2.72
C ASP A 120 13.04 -20.07 4.12
N PRO A 121 13.52 -18.85 4.41
CA PRO A 121 14.12 -18.49 5.68
C PRO A 121 13.06 -18.24 6.79
N GLY A 122 11.77 -18.30 6.47
CA GLY A 122 10.65 -18.12 7.41
C GLY A 122 10.31 -16.67 7.74
N GLY A 123 11.07 -15.70 7.23
CA GLY A 123 10.86 -14.27 7.43
C GLY A 123 11.70 -13.40 6.48
N VAL A 124 11.51 -12.08 6.53
CA VAL A 124 12.30 -11.12 5.77
C VAL A 124 13.74 -11.12 6.28
N LEU A 125 14.70 -11.24 5.36
CA LEU A 125 16.11 -11.21 5.68
C LEU A 125 16.52 -9.81 6.15
N LEU A 126 17.21 -9.79 7.29
CA LEU A 126 17.92 -8.62 7.78
C LEU A 126 19.41 -8.72 7.44
N SER A 127 20.05 -7.58 7.26
CA SER A 127 21.50 -7.49 7.10
C SER A 127 22.03 -6.26 7.81
N GLY A 128 23.29 -6.31 8.25
CA GLY A 128 23.94 -5.18 8.91
C GLY A 128 23.95 -3.95 8.00
N VAL A 129 23.53 -2.80 8.54
CA VAL A 129 23.58 -1.53 7.82
C VAL A 129 25.06 -1.12 7.70
N PRO A 130 25.62 -0.99 6.48
CA PRO A 130 27.07 -0.81 6.30
C PRO A 130 27.66 0.38 7.06
N ARG A 131 26.85 1.41 7.31
CA ARG A 131 27.23 2.68 7.94
C ARG A 131 27.09 2.66 9.46
N PHE A 132 26.38 1.68 10.03
CA PHE A 132 26.01 1.65 11.44
C PHE A 132 26.28 0.27 12.04
N PRO A 133 27.46 0.06 12.64
CA PRO A 133 27.80 -1.20 13.30
C PRO A 133 26.73 -1.62 14.32
N GLY A 134 26.33 -2.89 14.30
CA GLY A 134 25.32 -3.45 15.21
C GLY A 134 23.86 -3.13 14.86
N VAL A 135 23.62 -2.33 13.81
CA VAL A 135 22.26 -2.05 13.33
C VAL A 135 21.95 -2.96 12.15
N PHE A 136 20.79 -3.59 12.16
CA PHE A 136 20.31 -4.48 11.10
C PHE A 136 19.10 -3.89 10.44
N GLY A 137 19.13 -3.71 9.11
CA GLY A 137 17.98 -3.28 8.31
C GLY A 137 17.49 -4.40 7.41
N TYR A 138 16.35 -4.20 6.74
CA TYR A 138 15.95 -5.08 5.63
C TYR A 138 17.09 -5.18 4.61
N ALA A 139 17.33 -6.39 4.11
CA ALA A 139 18.50 -6.63 3.28
C ALA A 139 18.61 -5.67 2.10
N ARG A 140 19.75 -4.98 1.99
CA ARG A 140 20.06 -3.98 0.94
C ARG A 140 19.15 -2.75 0.93
N HIS A 141 18.54 -2.41 2.06
CA HIS A 141 17.65 -1.25 2.20
C HIS A 141 18.22 -0.23 3.18
N TRP A 142 18.87 0.81 2.65
CA TRP A 142 19.67 1.74 3.47
C TRP A 142 19.06 3.14 3.65
N ASN A 143 17.98 3.46 2.93
CA ASN A 143 17.27 4.74 3.02
C ASN A 143 18.18 5.97 2.88
N ASP A 144 19.14 5.88 1.96
CA ASP A 144 20.09 6.95 1.69
C ASP A 144 19.40 8.19 1.17
N ILE A 145 19.98 9.38 1.36
CA ILE A 145 19.49 10.59 0.71
C ILE A 145 19.71 10.47 -0.79
N ARG A 146 18.68 10.76 -1.59
CA ARG A 146 18.72 10.69 -3.06
C ARG A 146 18.24 11.99 -3.68
N ALA A 147 18.84 12.35 -4.82
CA ALA A 147 18.42 13.46 -5.64
C ALA A 147 17.52 12.93 -6.76
N VAL A 148 16.23 13.25 -6.71
CA VAL A 148 15.24 12.72 -7.67
C VAL A 148 14.63 13.84 -8.51
N GLN A 149 14.21 13.50 -9.73
CA GLN A 149 13.57 14.42 -10.67
C GLN A 149 12.06 14.49 -10.43
N VAL A 150 11.62 15.63 -9.91
CA VAL A 150 10.23 15.92 -9.63
C VAL A 150 9.59 16.59 -10.84
N PRO A 151 8.61 15.95 -11.51
CA PRO A 151 7.95 16.52 -12.68
C PRO A 151 7.10 17.74 -12.31
N ARG A 152 7.03 18.70 -13.24
CA ARG A 152 6.12 19.84 -13.17
C ARG A 152 4.71 19.44 -13.58
N ALA A 153 3.72 20.28 -13.26
CA ALA A 153 2.31 20.01 -13.58
C ALA A 153 2.07 19.86 -15.09
N GLN A 154 2.73 20.70 -15.90
CA GLN A 154 2.91 20.45 -17.33
C GLN A 154 4.20 19.64 -17.48
N LEU A 155 4.10 18.41 -18.00
CA LEU A 155 5.21 17.47 -18.08
C LEU A 155 6.00 17.66 -19.38
N LEU A 156 5.33 17.88 -20.51
CA LEU A 156 5.99 18.08 -21.79
C LEU A 156 6.34 19.55 -22.02
N PRO A 157 7.49 19.86 -22.65
CA PRO A 157 7.81 21.23 -23.05
C PRO A 157 6.83 21.75 -24.12
N PRO A 158 6.66 23.07 -24.26
CA PRO A 158 5.75 23.66 -25.26
C PRO A 158 6.28 23.53 -26.70
N LYS A 159 7.56 23.17 -26.88
CA LYS A 159 8.23 23.00 -28.17
C LYS A 159 9.08 21.73 -28.13
N PRO A 160 9.36 21.11 -29.29
CA PRO A 160 10.26 19.96 -29.37
C PRO A 160 11.64 20.28 -28.79
N VAL A 161 12.22 19.31 -28.08
CA VAL A 161 13.61 19.41 -27.60
C VAL A 161 14.60 19.15 -28.73
N ALA A 162 15.84 19.62 -28.56
CA ALA A 162 16.88 19.40 -29.56
C ALA A 162 17.19 17.91 -29.75
N PRO A 163 17.51 17.45 -30.97
CA PRO A 163 18.04 16.11 -31.20
C PRO A 163 19.21 15.79 -30.25
N GLY A 164 19.28 14.55 -29.79
CA GLY A 164 20.32 14.11 -28.84
C GLY A 164 20.09 14.48 -27.37
N THR A 165 19.04 15.25 -27.04
CA THR A 165 18.61 15.44 -25.64
C THR A 165 18.29 14.07 -25.02
N LYS A 166 18.73 13.81 -23.79
CA LYS A 166 18.57 12.53 -23.08
C LYS A 166 17.76 12.69 -21.79
N GLY A 167 17.19 11.58 -21.33
CA GLY A 167 16.63 11.45 -19.99
C GLY A 167 15.58 12.50 -19.62
N TRP A 168 15.64 12.96 -18.38
CA TRP A 168 14.69 13.89 -17.79
C TRP A 168 14.72 15.29 -18.42
N LYS A 169 15.81 15.65 -19.11
CA LYS A 169 15.89 16.92 -19.88
C LYS A 169 14.91 16.99 -21.05
N ARG A 170 14.29 15.87 -21.44
CA ARG A 170 13.18 15.82 -22.41
C ARG A 170 11.83 16.22 -21.80
N LEU A 171 11.77 16.28 -20.47
CA LEU A 171 10.58 16.54 -19.67
C LEU A 171 10.80 17.83 -18.85
N GLN A 172 9.70 18.42 -18.40
CA GLN A 172 9.74 19.51 -17.44
C GLN A 172 9.78 18.93 -16.02
N SER A 173 10.94 19.05 -15.39
CA SER A 173 11.17 18.57 -14.02
C SER A 173 12.13 19.51 -13.29
N ASP A 174 12.12 19.38 -11.96
CA ASP A 174 13.04 20.03 -11.05
C ASP A 174 13.72 18.95 -10.18
N THR A 175 14.96 19.15 -9.79
CA THR A 175 15.66 18.20 -8.91
C THR A 175 15.39 18.52 -7.44
N ALA A 176 15.07 17.50 -6.65
CA ALA A 176 14.86 17.63 -5.21
C ALA A 176 15.60 16.54 -4.43
N GLN A 177 16.11 16.89 -3.25
CA GLN A 177 16.67 15.91 -2.31
C GLN A 177 15.55 15.26 -1.52
N ALA A 178 15.58 13.93 -1.41
CA ALA A 178 14.65 13.13 -0.64
C ALA A 178 15.40 12.27 0.37
N ASP A 179 15.10 12.49 1.65
CA ASP A 179 15.64 11.72 2.77
C ASP A 179 14.54 10.77 3.29
N LEU A 180 14.49 9.54 2.77
CA LEU A 180 13.47 8.58 3.20
C LEU A 180 13.51 8.32 4.71
N ALA A 181 14.71 8.26 5.29
CA ALA A 181 14.89 7.93 6.69
C ALA A 181 14.44 9.07 7.62
N ALA A 182 14.57 10.33 7.21
CA ALA A 182 14.05 11.45 7.98
C ALA A 182 12.53 11.63 7.83
N PHE A 183 11.96 11.25 6.69
CA PHE A 183 10.59 11.59 6.32
C PHE A 183 9.59 10.43 6.28
N GLY A 184 10.00 9.18 6.49
CA GLY A 184 9.06 8.07 6.51
C GLY A 184 9.64 6.74 6.99
N ARG A 185 8.80 5.72 7.05
CA ARG A 185 9.16 4.37 7.50
C ARG A 185 8.60 3.34 6.54
N PHE A 186 9.40 2.33 6.25
CA PHE A 186 8.99 1.19 5.45
C PHE A 186 8.74 -0.02 6.33
N TYR A 187 7.68 -0.78 6.01
CA TYR A 187 7.24 -1.96 6.74
C TYR A 187 6.93 -3.08 5.76
N TRP A 188 7.38 -4.28 6.08
CA TRP A 188 6.78 -5.51 5.58
C TRP A 188 5.69 -5.95 6.54
N LEU A 189 4.47 -6.06 6.04
CA LEU A 189 3.32 -6.53 6.80
C LEU A 189 2.81 -7.84 6.20
N GLU A 190 2.23 -8.71 7.02
CA GLU A 190 1.57 -9.92 6.55
C GLU A 190 0.28 -10.21 7.29
N TYR A 191 -0.64 -10.89 6.62
CA TYR A 191 -1.68 -11.66 7.29
C TYR A 191 -1.10 -12.99 7.74
N ALA A 192 -1.20 -13.28 9.04
CA ALA A 192 -0.68 -14.52 9.62
C ALA A 192 -1.23 -15.76 8.89
N PRO A 193 -0.38 -16.79 8.66
CA PRO A 193 -0.79 -18.02 8.00
C PRO A 193 -1.88 -18.72 8.79
N ARG A 194 -2.84 -19.35 8.08
CA ARG A 194 -3.72 -20.37 8.66
C ARG A 194 -3.44 -21.71 7.97
N PRO A 195 -3.69 -22.85 8.64
CA PRO A 195 -3.40 -24.18 8.08
C PRO A 195 -3.98 -24.44 6.67
N SER A 196 -5.05 -23.74 6.29
CA SER A 196 -5.74 -23.91 5.00
C SER A 196 -5.54 -22.76 4.00
N ARG A 197 -4.76 -21.71 4.32
CA ARG A 197 -4.74 -20.46 3.54
C ARG A 197 -3.37 -19.81 3.42
N PRO A 198 -3.06 -19.20 2.25
CA PRO A 198 -1.79 -18.55 2.03
C PRO A 198 -1.62 -17.32 2.95
N ARG A 199 -0.36 -16.99 3.23
CA ARG A 199 0.02 -15.68 3.77
C ARG A 199 -0.25 -14.63 2.69
N TYR A 200 -0.46 -13.38 3.09
CA TYR A 200 -0.56 -12.27 2.14
C TYR A 200 0.33 -11.15 2.62
N ALA A 201 1.43 -10.94 1.90
CA ALA A 201 2.43 -9.93 2.18
C ALA A 201 2.06 -8.58 1.53
N VAL A 202 2.35 -7.51 2.25
CA VAL A 202 2.13 -6.13 1.81
C VAL A 202 3.35 -5.29 2.19
N ALA A 203 3.90 -4.56 1.22
CA ALA A 203 4.86 -3.51 1.49
C ALA A 203 4.13 -2.21 1.79
N VAL A 204 4.53 -1.52 2.85
CA VAL A 204 3.95 -0.24 3.25
C VAL A 204 5.06 0.76 3.50
N TRP A 205 5.01 1.91 2.82
CA TRP A 205 5.76 3.08 3.21
C TRP A 205 4.82 4.13 3.79
N SER A 206 5.11 4.59 5.01
CA SER A 206 4.31 5.57 5.74
C SER A 206 5.14 6.84 5.98
N PRO A 207 4.63 8.03 5.63
CA PRO A 207 5.32 9.28 5.91
C PRO A 207 5.32 9.59 7.42
N ASN A 208 6.31 10.37 7.84
CA ASN A 208 6.29 11.06 9.12
C ASN A 208 5.29 12.21 9.03
N LEU A 209 4.15 12.04 9.69
CA LEU A 209 3.14 13.09 9.79
C LEU A 209 3.61 14.14 10.78
N SER A 210 3.57 15.41 10.37
CA SER A 210 3.93 16.56 11.19
C SER A 210 2.70 17.35 11.64
N ASP A 211 1.56 16.68 11.78
CA ASP A 211 0.32 17.33 12.22
C ASP A 211 0.39 17.71 13.70
N GLU A 212 -0.35 18.73 14.10
CA GLU A 212 -0.53 19.07 15.51
C GLU A 212 -1.48 18.11 16.23
N THR A 213 -2.38 17.46 15.47
CA THR A 213 -3.39 16.55 16.01
C THR A 213 -3.46 15.26 15.19
N PRO A 214 -3.87 14.13 15.82
CA PRO A 214 -4.05 12.86 15.11
C PRO A 214 -4.99 13.05 13.93
N PRO A 215 -4.63 12.59 12.72
CA PRO A 215 -5.48 12.76 11.56
C PRO A 215 -6.77 11.94 11.75
N ALA A 216 -7.90 12.52 11.38
CA ALA A 216 -9.18 11.80 11.36
C ALA A 216 -9.21 10.68 10.31
N ALA A 217 -8.45 10.84 9.22
CA ALA A 217 -8.34 9.87 8.13
C ALA A 217 -6.93 9.87 7.51
N LEU A 218 -6.54 8.73 6.94
CA LEU A 218 -5.33 8.58 6.14
C LEU A 218 -5.67 8.43 4.67
N ASP A 219 -4.95 9.16 3.83
CA ASP A 219 -4.97 8.97 2.39
C ASP A 219 -3.99 7.87 1.98
N TYR A 220 -4.29 7.16 0.89
CA TYR A 220 -3.49 6.03 0.42
C TYR A 220 -3.20 6.10 -1.08
N VAL A 221 -2.00 5.69 -1.46
CA VAL A 221 -1.64 5.31 -2.83
C VAL A 221 -1.43 3.81 -2.85
N VAL A 222 -2.25 3.07 -3.59
CA VAL A 222 -2.13 1.62 -3.75
C VAL A 222 -1.53 1.33 -5.11
N PHE A 223 -0.35 0.72 -5.16
CA PHE A 223 0.32 0.37 -6.41
C PHE A 223 0.30 -1.14 -6.64
N TYR A 224 -0.26 -1.56 -7.78
CA TYR A 224 -0.18 -2.93 -8.28
C TYR A 224 0.95 -3.05 -9.30
N SER A 225 1.97 -3.82 -8.94
CA SER A 225 3.07 -4.19 -9.82
C SER A 225 2.62 -5.19 -10.90
N PRO A 226 3.48 -5.48 -11.89
CA PRO A 226 3.25 -6.59 -12.82
C PRO A 226 3.01 -7.91 -12.07
N THR A 227 2.23 -8.79 -12.69
CA THR A 227 1.85 -10.10 -12.13
C THR A 227 3.09 -10.97 -11.86
N THR A 228 3.02 -11.72 -10.76
CA THR A 228 3.99 -12.76 -10.41
C THR A 228 3.68 -14.10 -11.08
N GLU A 229 2.63 -14.19 -11.90
CA GLU A 229 2.29 -15.38 -12.71
C GLU A 229 3.20 -15.50 -13.94
N ASN A 230 4.50 -15.71 -13.72
CA ASN A 230 5.51 -15.89 -14.76
C ASN A 230 6.64 -16.85 -14.32
N GLU A 231 7.49 -17.25 -15.25
CA GLU A 231 8.54 -18.26 -15.04
C GLU A 231 9.54 -17.88 -13.94
N GLU A 232 9.75 -16.58 -13.66
CA GLU A 232 10.71 -16.13 -12.64
C GLU A 232 10.24 -16.39 -11.20
N TYR A 233 8.93 -16.59 -10.98
CA TYR A 233 8.33 -16.88 -9.69
C TYR A 233 7.89 -18.35 -9.55
N GLN A 234 7.95 -19.11 -10.65
CA GLN A 234 7.56 -20.51 -10.64
C GLN A 234 8.44 -21.32 -9.69
N GLY A 235 7.82 -22.00 -8.72
CA GLY A 235 8.51 -22.82 -7.73
C GLY A 235 9.25 -22.02 -6.64
N VAL A 236 9.06 -20.71 -6.55
CA VAL A 236 9.59 -19.89 -5.46
C VAL A 236 8.60 -19.92 -4.29
N ALA A 237 9.06 -20.29 -3.10
CA ALA A 237 8.23 -20.28 -1.90
C ALA A 237 7.76 -18.85 -1.57
N TYR A 238 6.46 -18.66 -1.40
CA TYR A 238 5.88 -17.37 -1.05
C TYR A 238 5.78 -17.19 0.49
N PRO A 239 6.06 -16.00 1.05
CA PRO A 239 6.60 -14.81 0.39
C PRO A 239 8.14 -14.68 0.51
N TYR A 240 8.79 -15.55 1.27
CA TYR A 240 10.19 -15.35 1.70
C TYR A 240 11.22 -16.17 0.92
N GLY A 241 10.80 -16.99 -0.04
CA GLY A 241 11.64 -17.92 -0.77
C GLY A 241 12.85 -17.26 -1.45
N LEU A 242 14.01 -17.88 -1.26
CA LEU A 242 15.27 -17.45 -1.84
C LEU A 242 15.49 -18.02 -3.24
N VAL A 243 15.99 -17.15 -4.13
CA VAL A 243 16.45 -17.49 -5.47
C VAL A 243 17.91 -17.12 -5.66
N ASN A 244 18.52 -17.59 -6.75
CA ASN A 244 19.93 -17.36 -7.13
C ASN A 244 20.96 -17.89 -6.11
N ARG A 245 21.67 -18.98 -6.45
CA ARG A 245 22.67 -19.59 -5.56
C ARG A 245 23.89 -18.72 -5.28
N ALA A 246 24.31 -17.88 -6.22
CA ALA A 246 25.53 -17.08 -6.09
C ALA A 246 25.30 -15.83 -5.24
N ALA A 247 24.10 -15.26 -5.31
CA ALA A 247 23.70 -14.10 -4.52
C ALA A 247 22.24 -14.29 -4.07
N PRO A 248 21.99 -15.07 -3.01
CA PRO A 248 20.63 -15.38 -2.56
C PRO A 248 19.81 -14.13 -2.23
N PHE A 249 18.58 -14.07 -2.75
CA PHE A 249 17.66 -12.99 -2.43
C PHE A 249 16.19 -13.42 -2.43
N GLN A 250 15.34 -12.66 -1.75
CA GLN A 250 13.92 -12.94 -1.59
C GLN A 250 13.12 -12.34 -2.75
N LYS A 251 12.81 -13.14 -3.78
CA LYS A 251 12.26 -12.66 -5.05
C LYS A 251 10.98 -11.81 -4.90
N TYR A 252 10.02 -12.28 -4.10
CA TYR A 252 8.77 -11.56 -3.83
C TYR A 252 9.00 -10.26 -3.05
N MET A 253 9.91 -10.24 -2.07
CA MET A 253 10.22 -9.03 -1.29
C MET A 253 10.96 -8.00 -2.14
N GLU A 254 11.91 -8.43 -2.98
CA GLU A 254 12.63 -7.52 -3.88
C GLU A 254 11.70 -6.82 -4.88
N LEU A 255 10.53 -7.38 -5.19
CA LEU A 255 9.56 -6.74 -6.07
C LEU A 255 9.11 -5.38 -5.52
N ALA A 256 8.71 -5.29 -4.25
CA ALA A 256 8.32 -3.99 -3.69
C ALA A 256 9.50 -3.06 -3.50
N LYS A 257 10.65 -3.60 -3.11
CA LYS A 257 11.88 -2.83 -2.96
C LYS A 257 12.28 -2.15 -4.27
N LYS A 258 12.20 -2.88 -5.39
CA LYS A 258 12.42 -2.35 -6.74
C LYS A 258 11.58 -1.10 -7.02
N TYR A 259 10.27 -1.16 -6.78
CA TYR A 259 9.37 -0.05 -7.12
C TYR A 259 9.39 1.09 -6.09
N LEU A 260 9.33 0.74 -4.80
CA LEU A 260 9.13 1.74 -3.76
C LEU A 260 10.42 2.50 -3.48
N LEU A 261 11.59 1.85 -3.63
CA LEU A 261 12.84 2.33 -3.04
C LEU A 261 13.99 2.40 -4.06
N ASP A 262 14.33 1.30 -4.73
CA ASP A 262 15.66 1.15 -5.34
C ASP A 262 15.76 1.61 -6.81
N GLU A 263 14.73 1.33 -7.62
CA GLU A 263 14.80 1.53 -9.06
C GLU A 263 13.81 2.58 -9.57
N PHE A 264 12.59 2.57 -9.03
CA PHE A 264 11.54 3.51 -9.44
C PHE A 264 11.35 4.66 -8.45
N PHE A 265 11.92 4.56 -7.25
CA PHE A 265 12.01 5.64 -6.27
C PHE A 265 10.65 6.24 -5.84
N PHE A 266 9.54 5.48 -5.87
CA PHE A 266 8.21 6.03 -5.58
C PHE A 266 8.11 6.67 -4.18
N ALA A 267 8.71 6.07 -3.16
CA ALA A 267 8.72 6.67 -1.82
C ALA A 267 9.56 7.96 -1.77
N TYR A 268 10.68 8.02 -2.52
CA TYR A 268 11.50 9.23 -2.60
C TYR A 268 10.74 10.36 -3.28
N GLU A 269 10.00 10.06 -4.34
CA GLU A 269 9.11 11.01 -5.01
C GLU A 269 8.01 11.52 -4.08
N MET A 270 7.45 10.65 -3.22
CA MET A 270 6.52 11.06 -2.17
C MET A 270 7.15 12.04 -1.18
N VAL A 271 8.39 11.79 -0.75
CA VAL A 271 9.13 12.72 0.14
C VAL A 271 9.45 14.03 -0.56
N ALA A 272 10.03 13.99 -1.76
CA ALA A 272 10.44 15.14 -2.55
C ALA A 272 9.25 16.08 -2.80
N GLN A 273 8.07 15.51 -3.06
CA GLN A 273 6.85 16.26 -3.30
C GLN A 273 6.06 16.57 -2.04
N ARG A 274 6.54 16.19 -0.84
CA ARG A 274 5.85 16.36 0.46
C ARG A 274 4.43 15.78 0.44
N ASN A 275 4.25 14.64 -0.21
CA ASN A 275 3.00 13.93 -0.20
C ASN A 275 2.84 13.15 1.12
N ARG A 276 1.65 13.22 1.71
CA ARG A 276 1.35 12.66 3.03
C ARG A 276 0.56 11.35 2.98
N ALA A 277 0.27 10.82 1.80
CA ALA A 277 -0.41 9.54 1.67
C ALA A 277 0.51 8.38 2.10
N VAL A 278 -0.10 7.29 2.55
CA VAL A 278 0.59 6.03 2.79
C VAL A 278 0.69 5.27 1.46
N LEU A 279 1.89 4.85 1.09
CA LEU A 279 2.13 4.04 -0.10
C LEU A 279 2.01 2.56 0.25
N VAL A 280 1.14 1.85 -0.45
CA VAL A 280 0.82 0.44 -0.22
C VAL A 280 1.05 -0.34 -1.50
N MET A 281 1.79 -1.44 -1.41
CA MET A 281 2.00 -2.36 -2.52
C MET A 281 1.72 -3.80 -2.07
N PRO A 282 0.53 -4.34 -2.42
CA PRO A 282 0.23 -5.76 -2.23
C PRO A 282 1.15 -6.65 -3.07
N ILE A 283 1.57 -7.79 -2.53
CA ILE A 283 2.42 -8.76 -3.23
C ILE A 283 1.62 -10.02 -3.56
N ALA A 284 1.43 -10.28 -4.86
CA ALA A 284 0.68 -11.44 -5.33
C ALA A 284 1.48 -12.74 -5.15
N ASP A 285 0.84 -13.79 -4.63
CA ASP A 285 1.37 -15.16 -4.65
C ASP A 285 1.07 -15.78 -6.01
N TYR A 286 2.07 -15.81 -6.90
CA TYR A 286 1.93 -16.30 -8.27
C TYR A 286 0.64 -15.82 -9.00
N GLY A 287 0.40 -14.51 -8.99
CA GLY A 287 -0.79 -13.87 -9.58
C GLY A 287 -2.03 -13.83 -8.68
N ASP A 288 -2.04 -14.55 -7.56
CA ASP A 288 -3.09 -14.47 -6.55
C ASP A 288 -2.86 -13.27 -5.62
N LEU A 289 -3.60 -12.20 -5.85
CA LEU A 289 -3.68 -11.04 -4.94
C LEU A 289 -4.61 -11.29 -3.77
N GLY A 290 -5.22 -12.48 -3.72
CA GLY A 290 -6.25 -12.89 -2.80
C GLY A 290 -7.26 -11.77 -2.68
N PRO A 291 -7.41 -11.21 -1.48
CA PRO A 291 -8.49 -10.29 -1.28
C PRO A 291 -8.13 -8.82 -1.51
N PHE A 292 -6.88 -8.51 -1.88
CA PHE A 292 -6.54 -7.19 -2.41
C PHE A 292 -7.06 -6.99 -3.84
N SER A 293 -7.66 -8.01 -4.46
CA SER A 293 -8.28 -7.92 -5.78
C SER A 293 -9.71 -7.36 -5.75
N SER A 294 -10.30 -7.17 -4.57
CA SER A 294 -11.63 -6.59 -4.38
C SER A 294 -11.58 -5.28 -3.59
N GLY A 295 -12.51 -4.37 -3.85
CA GLY A 295 -12.65 -3.09 -3.19
C GLY A 295 -12.98 -3.23 -1.71
N GLU A 296 -13.85 -4.17 -1.34
CA GLU A 296 -14.12 -4.47 0.07
C GLU A 296 -12.88 -5.01 0.79
N GLY A 297 -12.17 -5.95 0.16
CA GLY A 297 -10.97 -6.55 0.73
C GLY A 297 -9.82 -5.56 0.83
N LEU A 298 -9.63 -4.73 -0.20
CA LEU A 298 -8.66 -3.65 -0.19
C LEU A 298 -9.00 -2.60 0.87
N LEU A 299 -10.26 -2.15 0.97
CA LEU A 299 -10.67 -1.21 2.02
C LEU A 299 -10.41 -1.78 3.42
N ARG A 300 -10.71 -3.06 3.65
CA ARG A 300 -10.36 -3.73 4.91
C ARG A 300 -8.84 -3.70 5.14
N ALA A 301 -8.04 -4.04 4.13
CA ALA A 301 -6.59 -4.01 4.23
C ALA A 301 -6.05 -2.61 4.59
N LEU A 302 -6.58 -1.56 3.99
CA LEU A 302 -6.20 -0.18 4.32
C LEU A 302 -6.56 0.19 5.76
N ARG A 303 -7.69 -0.30 6.29
CA ARG A 303 -8.05 -0.13 7.72
C ARG A 303 -7.10 -0.90 8.64
N GLU A 304 -6.70 -2.11 8.26
CA GLU A 304 -5.71 -2.92 9.00
C GLU A 304 -4.33 -2.22 9.03
N ILE A 305 -3.91 -1.63 7.91
CA ILE A 305 -2.68 -0.82 7.82
C ILE A 305 -2.80 0.43 8.70
N GLY A 306 -3.93 1.16 8.64
CA GLY A 306 -4.17 2.32 9.50
C GLY A 306 -4.15 1.97 10.99
N LEU A 307 -4.73 0.83 11.37
CA LEU A 307 -4.66 0.30 12.74
C LEU A 307 -3.21 -0.03 13.13
N PHE A 308 -2.47 -0.75 12.28
CA PHE A 308 -1.07 -1.06 12.49
C PHE A 308 -0.24 0.20 12.70
N LEU A 309 -0.37 1.21 11.84
CA LEU A 309 0.36 2.46 11.97
C LEU A 309 -0.02 3.20 13.26
N HIS A 310 -1.28 3.15 13.68
CA HIS A 310 -1.72 3.71 14.96
C HIS A 310 -1.11 2.96 16.16
N ARG A 311 -1.04 1.61 16.10
CA ARG A 311 -0.35 0.76 17.09
C ARG A 311 1.13 1.16 17.22
N GLN A 312 1.77 1.46 16.08
CA GLN A 312 3.14 1.97 16.01
C GLN A 312 3.27 3.45 16.40
N CYS A 313 2.20 4.06 16.92
CA CYS A 313 2.07 5.46 17.29
C CYS A 313 2.30 6.45 16.13
N ARG A 314 2.46 6.00 14.88
CA ARG A 314 2.79 6.81 13.69
C ARG A 314 1.73 7.85 13.33
N THR A 315 0.49 7.60 13.75
CA THR A 315 -0.70 8.43 13.49
C THR A 315 -1.32 8.94 14.79
N SER A 316 -0.67 8.69 15.93
CA SER A 316 -1.06 9.17 17.24
C SER A 316 -0.29 10.43 17.59
N ARG A 317 -0.76 11.21 18.58
CA ARG A 317 -0.11 12.44 19.07
C ARG A 317 1.41 12.29 19.30
N LEU A 318 1.86 11.10 19.71
CA LEU A 318 3.26 10.83 20.09
C LEU A 318 4.21 10.54 18.92
N GLY A 319 3.65 10.10 17.79
CA GLY A 319 4.42 9.84 16.56
C GLY A 319 4.24 10.89 15.49
N LEU A 320 3.38 11.89 15.73
CA LEU A 320 3.41 13.15 14.99
C LEU A 320 4.72 13.85 15.34
N ARG A 321 5.65 13.87 14.39
CA ARG A 321 7.00 14.38 14.62
C ARG A 321 7.44 15.20 13.43
N PRO A 322 8.14 16.32 13.65
CA PRO A 322 8.81 17.00 12.56
C PRO A 322 9.88 16.06 11.95
N PRO A 323 10.22 16.27 10.67
CA PRO A 323 11.37 15.63 10.07
C PRO A 323 12.61 15.86 10.92
N ARG A 324 13.38 14.79 11.15
CA ARG A 324 14.63 14.83 11.93
C ARG A 324 15.62 13.84 11.35
N SER A 325 16.90 14.01 11.69
CA SER A 325 17.92 13.01 11.37
C SER A 325 17.47 11.63 11.88
N ALA A 326 17.56 10.65 10.99
CA ALA A 326 17.15 9.29 11.30
C ALA A 326 18.04 8.72 12.40
N HIS A 327 17.41 8.16 13.43
CA HIS A 327 18.14 7.38 14.40
C HIS A 327 18.51 6.03 13.76
N PRO A 328 19.71 5.47 13.97
CA PRO A 328 20.12 4.23 13.33
C PRO A 328 19.13 3.07 13.54
N MET A 329 18.53 2.97 14.74
CA MET A 329 17.46 1.98 15.02
C MET A 329 16.18 2.16 14.20
N GLU A 330 15.94 3.33 13.62
CA GLU A 330 14.79 3.59 12.75
C GLU A 330 15.00 3.09 11.32
N LEU A 331 16.26 2.84 10.95
CA LEU A 331 16.65 2.18 9.71
C LEU A 331 16.48 0.65 9.81
N ALA A 332 16.29 0.13 11.03
CA ALA A 332 16.37 -1.30 11.29
C ALA A 332 15.18 -2.11 10.78
N GLY A 333 14.00 -1.48 10.65
CA GLY A 333 12.85 -2.14 10.02
C GLY A 333 12.20 -3.30 10.78
N PRO A 334 12.21 -3.38 12.12
CA PRO A 334 11.02 -3.92 12.77
C PRO A 334 10.52 -3.08 13.94
N ASN A 335 9.19 -3.07 14.04
CA ASN A 335 8.32 -2.69 15.17
C ASN A 335 8.97 -1.78 16.23
N LEU A 336 8.58 -0.49 16.27
CA LEU A 336 9.08 0.46 17.25
C LEU A 336 8.84 -0.03 18.69
N ARG A 337 7.81 -0.85 18.94
CA ARG A 337 7.55 -1.42 20.27
C ARG A 337 8.53 -2.51 20.71
N GLY A 338 9.20 -3.20 19.78
CA GLY A 338 10.16 -4.25 20.13
C GLY A 338 11.51 -3.70 20.60
N ASN A 339 11.90 -2.53 20.06
CA ASN A 339 13.23 -1.95 20.23
C ASN A 339 13.24 -0.56 20.88
N THR A 340 12.09 -0.02 21.28
CA THR A 340 12.01 1.26 22.02
C THR A 340 11.17 1.11 23.28
N ALA A 341 11.48 1.92 24.30
CA ALA A 341 10.71 1.93 25.54
C ALA A 341 9.22 2.15 25.26
N ALA A 342 8.36 1.49 26.05
CA ALA A 342 6.92 1.64 25.93
C ALA A 342 6.54 3.13 26.01
N VAL A 343 5.83 3.62 24.99
CA VAL A 343 5.43 5.03 24.94
C VAL A 343 4.10 5.18 25.66
N VAL A 344 4.12 5.90 26.78
CA VAL A 344 2.97 6.10 27.66
C VAL A 344 2.34 7.48 27.40
N SER A 345 1.01 7.56 27.32
CA SER A 345 0.28 8.83 27.12
C SER A 345 -1.09 8.81 27.77
N GLU A 346 -1.62 9.99 28.09
CA GLU A 346 -3.01 10.23 28.53
C GLU A 346 -4.00 10.26 27.35
N GLY A 347 -3.50 10.21 26.10
CA GLY A 347 -4.35 10.14 24.92
C GLY A 347 -3.56 9.98 23.61
N PHE A 348 -3.97 9.01 22.79
CA PHE A 348 -3.36 8.73 21.49
C PHE A 348 -4.14 9.33 20.31
N GLY A 349 -5.41 9.65 20.50
CA GLY A 349 -6.36 9.96 19.43
C GLY A 349 -7.11 8.71 18.95
N ALA A 350 -8.04 8.90 18.02
CA ALA A 350 -8.72 7.78 17.39
C ALA A 350 -7.84 7.16 16.29
N VAL A 351 -8.03 5.86 16.03
CA VAL A 351 -7.48 5.23 14.83
C VAL A 351 -8.08 5.94 13.61
N PRO A 352 -7.24 6.41 12.67
CA PRO A 352 -7.74 7.13 11.51
C PRO A 352 -8.61 6.24 10.61
N ALA A 353 -9.65 6.82 10.03
CA ALA A 353 -10.41 6.21 8.95
C ALA A 353 -9.58 6.12 7.66
N VAL A 354 -10.12 5.43 6.65
CA VAL A 354 -9.60 5.49 5.29
C VAL A 354 -10.17 6.73 4.62
N GLY A 355 -9.29 7.60 4.13
CA GLY A 355 -9.61 8.82 3.40
C GLY A 355 -9.62 8.56 1.89
N ARG A 356 -8.97 9.44 1.14
CA ARG A 356 -8.89 9.34 -0.33
C ARG A 356 -7.87 8.30 -0.74
N VAL A 357 -8.20 7.54 -1.77
CA VAL A 357 -7.37 6.47 -2.32
C VAL A 357 -7.10 6.72 -3.80
N ALA A 358 -5.83 6.72 -4.16
CA ALA A 358 -5.37 6.56 -5.54
C ALA A 358 -4.99 5.09 -5.75
N VAL A 359 -5.46 4.49 -6.83
CA VAL A 359 -5.06 3.13 -7.24
C VAL A 359 -4.24 3.24 -8.52
N ALA A 360 -3.04 2.69 -8.51
CA ALA A 360 -2.11 2.68 -9.61
C ALA A 360 -1.88 1.25 -10.10
N GLY A 361 -1.83 1.05 -11.42
CA GLY A 361 -1.49 -0.23 -12.04
C GLY A 361 -0.40 -0.05 -13.09
N PHE A 362 0.63 -0.90 -13.06
CA PHE A 362 1.66 -0.96 -14.09
C PHE A 362 1.63 -2.29 -14.84
N SER A 363 1.71 -2.25 -16.17
CA SER A 363 1.81 -3.43 -17.02
C SER A 363 0.63 -4.37 -16.73
N THR A 364 0.88 -5.66 -16.47
CA THR A 364 -0.14 -6.65 -16.09
C THR A 364 -0.82 -6.37 -14.74
N GLY A 365 -0.23 -5.53 -13.88
CA GLY A 365 -0.83 -5.07 -12.61
C GLY A 365 -2.14 -4.31 -12.79
N ILE A 366 -2.37 -3.73 -13.98
CA ILE A 366 -3.66 -3.11 -14.33
C ILE A 366 -4.83 -4.10 -14.25
N THR A 367 -4.58 -5.41 -14.31
CA THR A 367 -5.62 -6.44 -14.19
C THR A 367 -6.31 -6.39 -12.83
N ALA A 368 -5.57 -6.15 -11.75
CA ALA A 368 -6.15 -5.99 -10.41
C ALA A 368 -7.08 -4.78 -10.35
N VAL A 369 -6.64 -3.67 -10.94
CA VAL A 369 -7.44 -2.43 -11.04
C VAL A 369 -8.75 -2.68 -11.77
N LYS A 370 -8.74 -3.45 -12.86
CA LYS A 370 -9.95 -3.81 -13.60
C LYS A 370 -10.90 -4.63 -12.72
N THR A 371 -10.38 -5.59 -11.94
CA THR A 371 -11.21 -6.36 -10.99
C THR A 371 -11.90 -5.44 -9.99
N LEU A 372 -11.22 -4.42 -9.47
CA LEU A 372 -11.82 -3.41 -8.59
C LEU A 372 -12.94 -2.60 -9.28
N MET A 373 -12.87 -2.39 -10.59
CA MET A 373 -13.93 -1.71 -11.37
C MET A 373 -15.14 -2.62 -11.66
N CYS A 374 -14.94 -3.94 -11.70
CA CYS A 374 -15.95 -4.91 -12.13
C CYS A 374 -16.95 -5.33 -11.03
N GLU A 375 -16.79 -4.89 -9.77
CA GLU A 375 -17.56 -5.36 -8.59
C GLU A 375 -19.10 -5.21 -8.63
N ARG A 376 -19.69 -4.78 -9.76
CA ARG A 376 -21.12 -4.91 -10.03
C ARG A 376 -21.39 -6.09 -10.96
N GLY A 377 -21.52 -7.30 -10.40
CA GLY A 377 -22.25 -8.41 -11.01
C GLY A 377 -21.88 -8.75 -12.46
N TRP A 378 -20.68 -8.40 -12.91
CA TRP A 378 -20.15 -8.83 -14.18
C TRP A 378 -19.53 -10.20 -13.97
N ASP A 379 -20.15 -11.21 -14.56
CA ASP A 379 -19.53 -12.50 -14.72
C ASP A 379 -18.37 -12.33 -15.72
N ILE A 380 -17.14 -12.42 -15.20
CA ILE A 380 -15.91 -12.42 -16.00
C ILE A 380 -15.84 -13.66 -16.90
N SER A 381 -16.80 -14.60 -16.85
CA SER A 381 -16.89 -15.75 -17.77
C SER A 381 -16.86 -15.40 -19.27
N THR A 382 -17.05 -14.14 -19.66
CA THR A 382 -16.90 -13.67 -21.05
C THR A 382 -15.59 -12.94 -21.35
N VAL A 383 -14.77 -12.65 -20.35
CA VAL A 383 -13.38 -12.22 -20.54
C VAL A 383 -12.51 -13.45 -20.32
N GLU A 384 -12.24 -14.19 -21.39
CA GLU A 384 -11.13 -15.14 -21.39
C GLU A 384 -9.90 -14.37 -20.87
N LEU A 385 -9.44 -14.68 -19.66
CA LEU A 385 -8.18 -14.16 -19.16
C LEU A 385 -7.09 -14.89 -19.97
N TRP A 386 -6.68 -14.27 -21.07
CA TRP A 386 -5.64 -14.74 -21.96
C TRP A 386 -4.33 -14.85 -21.16
N SER A 387 -3.96 -16.06 -20.76
CA SER A 387 -2.59 -16.37 -20.38
C SER A 387 -1.77 -16.44 -21.66
N THR A 388 -0.84 -15.50 -21.84
CA THR A 388 0.13 -15.52 -22.94
C THR A 388 1.29 -16.49 -22.70
N ALA A 389 1.21 -17.35 -21.68
CA ALA A 389 2.23 -18.35 -21.43
C ALA A 389 2.16 -19.46 -22.52
N LYS A 390 3.03 -19.34 -23.53
CA LYS A 390 3.44 -20.40 -24.48
C LYS A 390 2.69 -20.59 -25.80
N GLY A 391 1.99 -19.59 -26.34
CA GLY A 391 1.52 -19.65 -27.75
C GLY A 391 0.65 -20.87 -28.10
N LEU A 392 0.14 -21.56 -27.09
CA LEU A 392 -0.75 -22.70 -27.16
C LEU A 392 -2.06 -22.23 -26.56
N CYS A 393 -3.04 -22.04 -27.44
CA CYS A 393 -4.40 -21.63 -27.13
C CYS A 393 -5.09 -22.75 -26.36
N THR A 394 -4.87 -22.82 -25.05
CA THR A 394 -5.72 -23.59 -24.16
C THR A 394 -6.46 -22.61 -23.26
N PRO A 395 -7.81 -22.64 -23.20
CA PRO A 395 -8.55 -21.89 -22.20
C PRO A 395 -7.96 -22.24 -20.83
N VAL A 396 -7.45 -21.24 -20.10
CA VAL A 396 -7.11 -21.43 -18.70
C VAL A 396 -8.41 -21.84 -18.04
N ALA A 397 -8.49 -23.12 -17.67
CA ALA A 397 -9.66 -23.75 -17.09
C ALA A 397 -10.32 -22.77 -16.13
N LYS A 398 -11.60 -22.43 -16.41
CA LYS A 398 -12.51 -21.62 -15.59
C LYS A 398 -11.83 -21.27 -14.28
N ARG A 399 -11.15 -20.10 -14.19
CA ARG A 399 -10.78 -19.58 -12.87
C ARG A 399 -12.08 -19.65 -12.12
N ARG A 400 -12.16 -20.58 -11.14
CA ARG A 400 -13.36 -20.73 -10.31
C ARG A 400 -13.73 -19.31 -9.94
N ASN A 401 -15.01 -18.97 -10.03
CA ASN A 401 -15.51 -17.89 -9.20
C ASN A 401 -14.92 -18.18 -7.83
N VAL A 402 -13.82 -17.49 -7.49
CA VAL A 402 -13.28 -17.48 -6.15
C VAL A 402 -14.32 -16.62 -5.49
N THR A 403 -15.44 -17.25 -5.14
CA THR A 403 -16.41 -16.72 -4.21
C THR A 403 -15.52 -16.19 -3.11
N LEU A 404 -15.47 -14.87 -2.96
CA LEU A 404 -14.68 -14.22 -1.94
C LEU A 404 -15.11 -14.90 -0.66
N ASP A 405 -14.29 -15.85 -0.20
CA ASP A 405 -14.62 -16.54 1.01
C ASP A 405 -14.36 -15.49 2.06
N SER A 406 -15.40 -14.82 2.51
CA SER A 406 -15.32 -13.75 3.49
C SER A 406 -14.64 -14.27 4.77
N SER A 407 -14.66 -15.59 5.02
CA SER A 407 -13.89 -16.19 6.10
C SER A 407 -12.37 -16.06 5.91
N LEU A 408 -11.85 -15.79 4.69
CA LEU A 408 -10.45 -15.42 4.41
C LEU A 408 -10.07 -14.20 5.24
N TRP A 409 -11.05 -13.35 5.52
CA TRP A 409 -10.98 -12.16 6.36
C TRP A 409 -11.42 -12.37 7.81
N GLY A 410 -11.85 -13.58 8.19
CA GLY A 410 -12.50 -13.81 9.48
C GLY A 410 -13.92 -13.26 9.52
N VAL A 411 -14.51 -12.98 8.36
CA VAL A 411 -15.90 -12.56 8.24
C VAL A 411 -16.77 -13.82 8.12
N PRO A 412 -17.75 -14.05 9.03
CA PRO A 412 -18.63 -15.21 8.96
C PRO A 412 -19.29 -15.36 7.58
N ALA A 413 -19.62 -16.58 7.16
CA ALA A 413 -20.41 -16.79 5.95
C ALA A 413 -21.74 -16.01 6.07
N GLY A 414 -22.04 -15.13 5.10
CA GLY A 414 -23.18 -14.21 5.16
C GLY A 414 -22.95 -12.91 5.96
N GLY A 415 -21.74 -12.69 6.49
CA GLY A 415 -21.43 -11.61 7.41
C GLY A 415 -21.05 -10.29 6.74
N GLY A 416 -22.03 -9.49 6.32
CA GLY A 416 -21.84 -8.06 6.11
C GLY A 416 -20.89 -7.68 4.98
N VAL A 417 -21.47 -7.38 3.83
CA VAL A 417 -20.91 -6.52 2.79
C VAL A 417 -20.32 -5.29 3.50
N VAL A 418 -19.02 -5.00 3.40
CA VAL A 418 -18.59 -3.62 3.68
C VAL A 418 -19.37 -2.80 2.67
N PRO A 419 -20.23 -1.82 3.05
CA PRO A 419 -21.10 -1.18 2.09
C PRO A 419 -20.23 -0.75 0.92
N SER A 420 -20.47 -1.30 -0.27
CA SER A 420 -19.61 -1.07 -1.43
C SER A 420 -19.44 0.43 -1.69
N GLY A 421 -20.38 1.24 -1.21
CA GLY A 421 -20.30 2.70 -1.08
C GLY A 421 -19.02 3.22 -0.40
N ALA A 422 -18.60 2.69 0.75
CA ALA A 422 -17.45 3.24 1.48
C ALA A 422 -16.14 3.12 0.70
N TRP A 423 -15.91 2.00 0.01
CA TRP A 423 -14.77 1.86 -0.90
C TRP A 423 -14.89 2.81 -2.09
N ARG A 424 -16.08 2.87 -2.71
CA ARG A 424 -16.33 3.73 -3.87
C ARG A 424 -16.16 5.21 -3.58
N GLU A 425 -16.51 5.64 -2.38
CA GLU A 425 -16.32 7.00 -1.86
C GLU A 425 -14.84 7.28 -1.58
N SER A 426 -14.10 6.28 -1.09
CA SER A 426 -12.67 6.42 -0.82
C SER A 426 -11.84 6.43 -2.12
N TRP A 427 -12.21 5.63 -3.11
CA TRP A 427 -11.48 5.54 -4.38
C TRP A 427 -11.75 6.75 -5.30
N GLN A 428 -10.79 7.66 -5.31
CA GLN A 428 -10.88 8.96 -5.99
C GLN A 428 -10.03 9.03 -7.25
N GLU A 429 -8.89 8.36 -7.30
CA GLU A 429 -7.98 8.46 -8.44
C GLU A 429 -7.57 7.09 -9.00
N LEU A 430 -7.47 7.01 -10.31
CA LEU A 430 -6.86 5.90 -11.03
C LEU A 430 -5.62 6.39 -11.75
N TRP A 431 -4.49 5.72 -11.55
CA TRP A 431 -3.25 5.93 -12.28
C TRP A 431 -2.92 4.70 -13.15
N ASP A 432 -3.15 4.82 -14.45
CA ASP A 432 -2.76 3.82 -15.44
C ASP A 432 -1.34 4.14 -15.94
N LEU A 433 -0.38 3.34 -15.49
CA LEU A 433 1.04 3.54 -15.76
C LEU A 433 1.49 2.47 -16.75
N ASP A 434 1.34 2.69 -18.06
CA ASP A 434 1.68 1.74 -19.12
C ASP A 434 0.94 0.39 -19.01
N GLY A 435 -0.36 0.46 -18.75
CA GLY A 435 -1.23 -0.70 -18.58
C GLY A 435 -1.21 -1.68 -19.77
N PHE A 436 -1.25 -2.97 -19.45
CA PHE A 436 -1.42 -4.05 -20.43
C PHE A 436 -2.90 -4.45 -20.55
N HIS A 437 -3.57 -3.95 -21.58
CA HIS A 437 -5.02 -4.14 -21.78
C HIS A 437 -5.49 -5.41 -22.54
N PRO A 438 -4.65 -6.24 -23.18
CA PRO A 438 -5.14 -7.47 -23.84
C PRO A 438 -5.92 -8.41 -22.90
N SER A 439 -5.56 -8.48 -21.61
CA SER A 439 -6.30 -9.27 -20.61
C SER A 439 -7.74 -8.81 -20.36
N ALA A 440 -8.15 -7.65 -20.91
CA ALA A 440 -9.52 -7.15 -20.88
C ALA A 440 -10.27 -7.30 -22.20
N GLY A 441 -9.71 -7.98 -23.19
CA GLY A 441 -10.19 -7.91 -24.57
C GLY A 441 -9.77 -6.63 -25.30
N GLY A 442 -8.76 -5.92 -24.78
CA GLY A 442 -8.18 -4.71 -25.38
C GLY A 442 -8.71 -3.40 -24.80
N TRP A 443 -8.50 -2.32 -25.55
CA TRP A 443 -8.90 -0.96 -25.13
C TRP A 443 -10.41 -0.75 -25.01
N PRO A 444 -11.28 -1.15 -25.97
CA PRO A 444 -12.70 -0.81 -25.90
C PRO A 444 -13.40 -1.28 -24.61
N PRO A 445 -13.25 -2.55 -24.15
CA PRO A 445 -13.85 -2.98 -22.88
C PRO A 445 -13.29 -2.24 -21.67
N TYR A 446 -12.02 -1.86 -21.70
CA TYR A 446 -11.41 -1.05 -20.64
C TYR A 446 -11.98 0.37 -20.61
N LEU A 447 -12.22 1.00 -21.77
CA LEU A 447 -12.85 2.31 -21.86
C LEU A 447 -14.29 2.31 -21.32
N ASP A 448 -15.05 1.21 -21.52
CA ASP A 448 -16.38 1.03 -20.93
C ASP A 448 -16.33 0.89 -19.39
N LEU A 449 -15.33 0.18 -18.85
CA LEU A 449 -15.09 0.13 -17.40
C LEU A 449 -14.74 1.51 -16.85
N LEU A 450 -13.82 2.22 -17.50
CA LEU A 450 -13.42 3.58 -17.11
C LEU A 450 -14.60 4.53 -17.07
N GLN A 451 -15.43 4.52 -18.10
CA GLN A 451 -16.59 5.40 -18.15
C GLN A 451 -17.56 5.13 -17.02
N ARG A 452 -17.84 3.85 -16.73
CA ARG A 452 -18.71 3.46 -15.62
C ARG A 452 -18.12 3.97 -14.30
N TRP A 453 -16.84 3.73 -14.08
CA TRP A 453 -16.13 4.17 -12.89
C TRP A 453 -16.17 5.70 -12.75
N LEU A 454 -15.85 6.46 -13.81
CA LEU A 454 -15.93 7.92 -13.79
C LEU A 454 -17.37 8.45 -13.57
N GLY A 455 -18.38 7.74 -14.09
CA GLY A 455 -19.79 8.10 -13.99
C GLY A 455 -20.40 7.85 -12.61
N GLU A 456 -19.81 6.98 -11.79
CA GLU A 456 -20.28 6.72 -10.41
C GLU A 456 -19.98 7.88 -9.45
N ASN A 457 -18.94 8.68 -9.72
CA ASN A 457 -18.60 9.82 -8.88
C ASN A 457 -17.91 10.93 -9.70
N GLY A 458 -18.56 12.10 -9.76
CA GLY A 458 -18.07 13.29 -10.48
C GLY A 458 -16.76 13.89 -9.94
N SER A 459 -16.26 13.45 -8.78
CA SER A 459 -14.94 13.87 -8.27
C SER A 459 -13.78 12.96 -8.71
N ARG A 460 -14.06 11.82 -9.38
CA ARG A 460 -13.03 10.87 -9.79
C ARG A 460 -12.09 11.44 -10.84
N VAL A 461 -10.83 11.05 -10.75
CA VAL A 461 -9.72 11.52 -11.60
C VAL A 461 -8.99 10.35 -12.26
N LEU A 462 -8.73 10.47 -13.56
CA LEU A 462 -7.93 9.52 -14.33
C LEU A 462 -6.57 10.13 -14.71
N ARG A 463 -5.46 9.43 -14.44
CA ARG A 463 -4.13 9.79 -14.94
C ARG A 463 -3.58 8.60 -15.72
N SER A 464 -3.28 8.78 -17.00
CA SER A 464 -2.88 7.72 -17.92
C SER A 464 -1.58 8.09 -18.61
N TYR A 465 -0.62 7.15 -18.62
CA TYR A 465 0.73 7.35 -19.15
C TYR A 465 1.10 6.12 -19.97
N HIS A 466 1.40 6.26 -21.27
CA HIS A 466 1.65 5.09 -22.13
C HIS A 466 2.78 5.31 -23.14
N THR A 467 3.46 4.21 -23.45
CA THR A 467 4.40 4.09 -24.57
C THR A 467 3.71 3.73 -25.89
N SER A 468 4.41 3.86 -27.02
CA SER A 468 3.85 3.59 -28.36
C SER A 468 3.29 2.18 -28.54
N SER A 469 3.82 1.19 -27.82
CA SER A 469 3.33 -0.20 -27.88
C SER A 469 2.05 -0.45 -27.06
N ARG A 470 1.64 0.53 -26.23
CA ARG A 470 0.53 0.45 -25.28
C ARG A 470 -0.40 1.66 -25.36
N VAL A 471 -0.34 2.47 -26.42
CA VAL A 471 -1.10 3.74 -26.47
C VAL A 471 -2.61 3.46 -26.47
N PRO A 472 -3.41 4.22 -25.69
CA PRO A 472 -4.86 4.27 -25.89
C PRO A 472 -5.23 4.81 -27.27
N PRO A 473 -6.47 4.56 -27.76
CA PRO A 473 -7.04 5.32 -28.86
C PRO A 473 -6.90 6.82 -28.60
N ASP A 474 -6.57 7.62 -29.63
CA ASP A 474 -6.37 9.06 -29.48
C ASP A 474 -7.66 9.72 -28.94
N PRO A 475 -7.65 10.28 -27.72
CA PRO A 475 -8.84 10.87 -27.10
C PRO A 475 -9.47 12.02 -27.88
N LEU A 476 -8.73 12.63 -28.81
CA LEU A 476 -9.23 13.74 -29.64
C LEU A 476 -10.00 13.28 -30.88
N THR A 477 -9.76 12.04 -31.33
CA THR A 477 -10.36 11.51 -32.57
C THR A 477 -11.20 10.26 -32.35
N ASP A 478 -10.96 9.53 -31.27
CA ASP A 478 -11.68 8.32 -30.94
C ASP A 478 -13.12 8.65 -30.49
N PRO A 479 -14.15 7.97 -31.04
CA PRO A 479 -15.54 8.30 -30.76
C PRO A 479 -16.05 7.78 -29.40
N HIS A 480 -15.23 7.10 -28.61
CA HIS A 480 -15.70 6.53 -27.35
C HIS A 480 -16.18 7.64 -26.40
N ARG A 481 -17.39 7.47 -25.89
CA ARG A 481 -18.12 8.44 -25.06
C ARG A 481 -17.37 8.84 -23.77
N VAL A 482 -16.41 8.02 -23.30
CA VAL A 482 -15.52 8.38 -22.17
C VAL A 482 -14.64 9.59 -22.47
N TRP A 483 -14.13 9.73 -23.69
CA TRP A 483 -13.28 10.85 -24.05
C TRP A 483 -14.06 12.14 -24.10
N LYS A 484 -15.30 12.10 -24.61
CA LYS A 484 -16.22 13.24 -24.53
C LYS A 484 -16.49 13.67 -23.08
N HIS A 485 -16.63 12.72 -22.17
CA HIS A 485 -16.80 13.00 -20.74
C HIS A 485 -15.54 13.63 -20.12
N LEU A 486 -14.35 13.13 -20.48
CA LEU A 486 -13.08 13.55 -19.90
C LEU A 486 -12.54 14.86 -20.49
N THR A 487 -12.70 15.09 -21.79
CA THR A 487 -12.20 16.28 -22.48
C THR A 487 -13.03 17.53 -22.15
N GLY A 488 -14.34 17.36 -21.86
CA GLY A 488 -15.22 18.45 -21.47
C GLY A 488 -15.23 19.61 -22.48
N PRO A 489 -15.55 20.84 -22.04
CA PRO A 489 -15.51 22.03 -22.90
C PRO A 489 -14.10 22.64 -23.09
N LYS A 490 -13.11 22.30 -22.25
CA LYS A 490 -11.75 22.87 -22.33
C LYS A 490 -10.68 21.95 -21.70
N LEU A 491 -9.50 21.90 -22.35
CA LEU A 491 -8.27 21.34 -21.80
C LEU A 491 -7.39 22.46 -21.22
N ASP A 492 -6.76 22.20 -20.08
CA ASP A 492 -5.77 23.09 -19.46
C ASP A 492 -4.40 22.97 -20.15
N VAL A 493 -4.06 21.75 -20.59
CA VAL A 493 -2.85 21.48 -21.37
C VAL A 493 -3.22 20.67 -22.61
N ARG A 494 -2.77 21.16 -23.77
CA ARG A 494 -2.84 20.45 -25.05
C ARG A 494 -1.52 20.61 -25.78
N ILE A 495 -0.65 19.63 -25.66
CA ILE A 495 0.68 19.61 -26.28
C ILE A 495 0.80 18.40 -27.17
N SER A 496 1.21 18.59 -28.41
CA SER A 496 1.57 17.51 -29.34
C SER A 496 2.93 17.87 -29.94
N LEU A 497 3.94 17.11 -29.56
CA LEU A 497 5.31 17.25 -30.04
C LEU A 497 5.50 16.32 -31.24
N PRO A 498 5.81 16.86 -32.44
CA PRO A 498 6.12 16.02 -33.59
C PRO A 498 7.37 15.16 -33.34
N PRO A 499 7.56 14.07 -34.12
CA PRO A 499 8.74 13.23 -34.01
C PRO A 499 10.04 14.02 -34.19
N VAL A 500 10.98 13.88 -33.25
CA VAL A 500 12.36 14.37 -33.38
C VAL A 500 13.29 13.19 -33.63
N THR A 501 14.24 13.31 -34.55
CA THR A 501 15.19 12.23 -34.88
C THR A 501 15.89 11.70 -33.62
N GLY A 502 15.76 10.40 -33.36
CA GLY A 502 16.34 9.73 -32.19
C GLY A 502 15.61 9.96 -30.85
N ILE A 503 14.52 10.73 -30.83
CA ILE A 503 13.70 11.01 -29.64
C ILE A 503 12.23 10.63 -29.87
N GLY A 504 11.71 10.68 -31.09
CA GLY A 504 10.30 10.37 -31.36
C GLY A 504 9.33 11.47 -30.92
N ALA A 505 8.03 11.16 -30.97
CA ALA A 505 6.92 12.07 -30.66
C ALA A 505 6.38 11.85 -29.24
N ALA A 506 5.68 12.88 -28.72
CA ALA A 506 4.95 12.78 -27.46
C ALA A 506 3.74 13.72 -27.44
N GLN A 507 2.73 13.37 -26.65
CA GLN A 507 1.52 14.16 -26.46
C GLN A 507 1.16 14.23 -24.97
N GLN A 508 0.67 15.40 -24.53
CA GLN A 508 0.06 15.58 -23.23
C GLN A 508 -1.28 16.29 -23.40
N LEU A 509 -2.33 15.66 -22.91
CA LEU A 509 -3.68 16.21 -22.77
C LEU A 509 -4.02 16.21 -21.29
N GLN A 510 -4.46 17.34 -20.75
CA GLN A 510 -4.76 17.43 -19.32
C GLN A 510 -5.80 18.49 -18.99
N ASN A 511 -6.61 18.18 -17.98
CA ASN A 511 -7.40 19.09 -17.19
C ASN A 511 -7.39 18.66 -15.70
N ASP A 512 -8.27 19.25 -14.90
CA ASP A 512 -8.41 18.97 -13.48
C ASP A 512 -8.74 17.48 -13.17
N ARG A 513 -9.58 16.85 -13.99
CA ARG A 513 -10.07 15.47 -13.80
C ARG A 513 -9.33 14.41 -14.59
N TRP A 514 -8.49 14.81 -15.54
CA TRP A 514 -7.87 13.87 -16.46
C TRP A 514 -6.48 14.31 -16.92
N THR A 515 -5.57 13.35 -17.01
CA THR A 515 -4.31 13.48 -17.73
C THR A 515 -4.12 12.27 -18.61
N SER A 516 -3.71 12.50 -19.86
CA SER A 516 -3.15 11.49 -20.76
C SER A 516 -1.80 11.98 -21.26
N VAL A 517 -0.76 11.19 -21.01
CA VAL A 517 0.56 11.38 -21.59
C VAL A 517 0.88 10.16 -22.44
N THR A 518 1.12 10.37 -23.72
CA THR A 518 1.53 9.32 -24.64
C THR A 518 2.87 9.69 -25.24
N ALA A 519 3.78 8.73 -25.32
CA ALA A 519 5.12 8.96 -25.83
C ALA A 519 5.55 7.78 -26.70
N GLN A 520 6.25 8.07 -27.80
CA GLN A 520 6.93 7.02 -28.55
C GLN A 520 8.05 6.42 -27.71
N ASP A 521 8.38 5.16 -27.98
CA ASP A 521 9.39 4.39 -27.26
C ASP A 521 10.74 5.14 -27.20
N ALA A 522 11.16 5.76 -28.31
CA ALA A 522 12.39 6.55 -28.37
C ALA A 522 12.40 7.76 -27.38
N TYR A 523 11.24 8.28 -26.98
CA TYR A 523 11.13 9.48 -26.14
C TYR A 523 11.46 9.16 -24.69
N LEU A 524 11.07 7.97 -24.25
CA LEU A 524 11.30 7.45 -22.89
C LEU A 524 12.47 6.45 -22.83
N GLY A 525 13.12 6.15 -23.95
CA GLY A 525 14.31 5.30 -24.03
C GLY A 525 15.63 6.08 -23.96
N GLY A 526 16.76 5.36 -23.96
CA GLY A 526 18.07 5.95 -24.23
C GLY A 526 18.90 6.39 -23.02
N GLY A 527 18.58 5.89 -21.82
CA GLY A 527 19.39 6.13 -20.63
C GLY A 527 19.20 7.53 -20.02
N SER A 528 19.45 7.64 -18.71
CA SER A 528 19.67 8.92 -18.04
C SER A 528 20.68 8.75 -16.92
N ASP A 529 21.44 9.81 -16.64
CA ASP A 529 22.29 9.89 -15.45
C ASP A 529 21.53 10.44 -14.23
N GLU A 530 20.27 10.85 -14.46
CA GLU A 530 19.35 11.43 -13.48
C GLU A 530 18.42 10.35 -12.92
N GLU A 531 18.17 10.36 -11.61
CA GLU A 531 17.25 9.44 -10.94
C GLU A 531 15.80 9.96 -10.97
N PRO A 532 14.79 9.07 -11.15
CA PRO A 532 14.93 7.66 -11.51
C PRO A 532 15.44 7.50 -12.95
N VAL A 533 16.34 6.52 -13.16
CA VAL A 533 17.05 6.35 -14.44
C VAL A 533 16.10 5.91 -15.56
N PHE A 534 16.30 6.39 -16.79
CA PHE A 534 15.59 5.88 -17.96
C PHE A 534 16.24 4.57 -18.38
N ILE A 535 15.45 3.50 -18.50
CA ILE A 535 15.92 2.19 -18.94
C ILE A 535 15.31 1.86 -20.29
N ASP A 536 14.48 0.82 -20.38
CA ASP A 536 13.60 0.65 -21.52
C ASP A 536 12.31 1.47 -21.36
N PRO A 537 11.64 1.83 -22.48
CA PRO A 537 10.47 2.71 -22.44
C PRO A 537 9.32 2.18 -21.58
N HIS A 538 9.10 0.86 -21.57
CA HIS A 538 8.06 0.21 -20.79
C HIS A 538 8.29 0.46 -19.29
N HIS A 539 9.49 0.24 -18.80
CA HIS A 539 9.81 0.48 -17.39
C HIS A 539 10.18 1.94 -17.06
N THR A 540 10.48 2.80 -18.03
CA THR A 540 10.60 4.25 -17.80
C THR A 540 9.23 4.87 -17.54
N THR A 541 8.16 4.34 -18.11
CA THR A 541 6.83 4.97 -18.01
C THR A 541 6.32 5.11 -16.57
N PRO A 542 6.40 4.11 -15.67
CA PRO A 542 6.04 4.31 -14.27
C PRO A 542 6.99 5.27 -13.53
N ARG A 543 8.27 5.32 -13.93
CA ARG A 543 9.28 6.23 -13.34
C ARG A 543 8.95 7.70 -13.59
N VAL A 544 8.25 7.99 -14.69
CA VAL A 544 7.78 9.34 -15.03
C VAL A 544 6.32 9.56 -14.60
N GLY A 545 5.46 8.60 -14.88
CA GLY A 545 4.02 8.71 -14.68
C GLY A 545 3.59 8.71 -13.22
N PHE A 546 4.22 7.90 -12.36
CA PHE A 546 3.93 7.91 -10.93
C PHE A 546 4.17 9.28 -10.29
N PRO A 547 5.37 9.89 -10.40
CA PRO A 547 5.60 11.18 -9.78
C PRO A 547 4.81 12.32 -10.43
N HIS A 548 4.47 12.24 -11.73
CA HIS A 548 3.61 13.23 -12.36
C HIS A 548 2.16 13.11 -11.89
N ALA A 549 1.64 11.88 -11.74
CA ALA A 549 0.33 11.65 -11.15
C ALA A 549 0.28 12.18 -9.71
N LEU A 550 1.31 11.90 -8.91
CA LEU A 550 1.46 12.41 -7.56
C LEU A 550 1.50 13.95 -7.47
N ARG A 551 2.12 14.61 -8.45
CA ARG A 551 2.18 16.08 -8.56
C ARG A 551 0.81 16.69 -8.76
N LEU A 552 -0.03 16.03 -9.55
CA LEU A 552 -1.40 16.47 -9.88
C LEU A 552 -2.45 15.98 -8.87
N SER A 553 -2.11 14.99 -8.07
CA SER A 553 -3.03 14.32 -7.15
C SER A 553 -3.43 15.19 -5.98
N LYS A 554 -4.70 15.08 -5.58
CA LYS A 554 -5.19 15.64 -4.30
C LYS A 554 -4.96 14.67 -3.14
N VAL A 555 -4.73 13.39 -3.41
CA VAL A 555 -4.46 12.35 -2.41
C VAL A 555 -3.16 12.66 -1.67
N GLY A 556 -3.22 12.70 -0.35
CA GLY A 556 -2.08 13.02 0.51
C GLY A 556 -1.71 14.51 0.54
N ARG A 557 -2.57 15.40 0.01
CA ARG A 557 -2.42 16.86 0.12
C ARG A 557 -3.34 17.41 1.20
N THR A 558 -2.83 18.32 2.04
CA THR A 558 -3.70 19.11 2.91
C THR A 558 -4.57 20.02 2.06
N VAL A 559 -5.87 20.01 2.32
CA VAL A 559 -6.76 21.06 1.80
C VAL A 559 -6.37 22.32 2.54
N ARG A 560 -5.69 23.24 1.86
CA ARG A 560 -5.36 24.56 2.40
C ARG A 560 -6.56 25.48 2.31
#